data_AF-A0AAD5V3R8-F1
#
_entry.id   AF-A0AAD5V3R8-F1
#
_cell.length_a   1.000
_cell.length_b   1.000
_cell.length_c   1.000
_cell.angle_alpha   90.00
_cell.angle_beta   90.00
_cell.angle_gamma   90.00
#
_symmetry.space_group_name_H-M   'P 1'
#
loop_
_entity.id
_entity.type
_entity.pdbx_description
1 polymer ?
#
loop_
_entity_poly.entity_id
_entity_poly.type
_entity_poly.pdbx_seq_one_letter_code
_entity_poly.pdbx_strand_id
1 'polypeptide(L)'
;MFFYLYAIIELLAIFLDSGIIPTANVSYPWFAAVYTGLVAATYACLLINGFVGFQFAEDGTPLSLWFLRIASLVVFGVSFFVAIATFKKIAGFDYAKPIGLWIIYILWPLICAVVYMISQLILVFRTLEDRWPIGDIIFGTAFFTIAQVILFAFSVTICDAIKHYIDGLFFFTLCMLLSVMMVYKYWDSITKEDLEFSVGSKATVWEVKDPLLAGGSSGALDYSEEDTNSNYHGGAPGSLVGGVGGKQYYQSQAPGARYA
;
A
#
# COMPACT_ATOMS: atom_id res chain seq x y z
N MET A 1 2.10 -1.52 1.44
CA MET A 1 1.99 -2.91 1.93
C MET A 1 1.50 -3.87 0.84
N PHE A 2 0.39 -3.55 0.16
CA PHE A 2 -0.14 -4.35 -0.96
C PHE A 2 0.93 -4.76 -2.00
N PHE A 3 1.70 -3.81 -2.54
CA PHE A 3 2.75 -4.11 -3.53
C PHE A 3 3.90 -4.99 -2.98
N TYR A 4 4.23 -4.88 -1.70
CA TYR A 4 5.23 -5.77 -1.08
C TYR A 4 4.71 -7.21 -0.99
N LEU A 5 3.44 -7.40 -0.62
CA LEU A 5 2.82 -8.73 -0.62
C LEU A 5 2.73 -9.29 -2.04
N TYR A 6 2.32 -8.47 -3.01
CA TYR A 6 2.28 -8.85 -4.43
C TYR A 6 3.66 -9.29 -4.93
N ALA A 7 4.73 -8.52 -4.65
CA ALA A 7 6.09 -8.90 -5.04
C ALA A 7 6.54 -10.24 -4.44
N ILE A 8 6.18 -10.51 -3.17
CA ILE A 8 6.48 -11.79 -2.53
C ILE A 8 5.67 -12.93 -3.16
N ILE A 9 4.41 -12.69 -3.50
CA ILE A 9 3.55 -13.67 -4.21
C ILE A 9 4.17 -14.04 -5.55
N GLU A 10 4.58 -13.06 -6.36
CA GLU A 10 5.21 -13.32 -7.67
C GLU A 10 6.52 -14.11 -7.53
N LEU A 11 7.33 -13.81 -6.50
CA LEU A 11 8.54 -14.59 -6.21
C LEU A 11 8.19 -16.04 -5.86
N LEU A 12 7.18 -16.27 -5.01
CA LEU A 12 6.74 -17.61 -4.65
C LEU A 12 6.09 -18.36 -5.82
N ALA A 13 5.40 -17.64 -6.72
CA ALA A 13 4.75 -18.20 -7.89
C ALA A 13 5.76 -18.91 -8.80
N ILE A 14 6.97 -18.36 -8.97
CA ILE A 14 8.04 -19.01 -9.75
C ILE A 14 8.29 -20.45 -9.26
N PHE A 15 8.33 -20.68 -7.95
CA PHE A 15 8.59 -22.03 -7.41
C PHE A 15 7.44 -23.01 -7.62
N LEU A 16 6.21 -22.51 -7.62
CA LEU A 16 4.99 -23.33 -7.73
C LEU A 16 4.60 -23.59 -9.19
N ASP A 17 4.61 -22.56 -10.03
CA ASP A 17 4.14 -22.61 -11.41
C ASP A 17 5.17 -23.22 -12.35
N SER A 18 6.47 -23.02 -12.11
CA SER A 18 7.52 -23.58 -12.96
C SER A 18 7.89 -25.03 -12.62
N GLY A 19 7.25 -25.61 -11.59
CA GLY A 19 7.52 -26.98 -11.14
C GLY A 19 8.92 -27.22 -10.55
N ILE A 20 9.65 -26.17 -10.15
CA ILE A 20 10.95 -26.30 -9.45
C ILE A 20 10.80 -27.18 -8.21
N ILE A 21 9.68 -27.03 -7.49
CA ILE A 21 9.29 -27.93 -6.41
C ILE A 21 8.26 -28.92 -6.96
N PRO A 22 8.61 -30.20 -7.16
CA PRO A 22 7.65 -31.20 -7.60
C PRO A 22 6.48 -31.32 -6.63
N THR A 23 5.27 -31.52 -7.14
CA THR A 23 4.04 -31.69 -6.34
C THR A 23 4.10 -32.86 -5.36
N ALA A 24 4.92 -33.87 -5.65
CA ALA A 24 5.17 -35.02 -4.78
C ALA A 24 6.12 -34.73 -3.61
N ASN A 25 6.83 -33.60 -3.61
CA ASN A 25 7.76 -33.25 -2.55
C ASN A 25 7.01 -32.88 -1.27
N VAL A 26 7.50 -33.34 -0.12
CA VAL A 26 6.95 -33.05 1.22
C VAL A 26 6.89 -31.54 1.51
N SER A 27 7.74 -30.75 0.85
CA SER A 27 7.79 -29.29 0.99
C SER A 27 6.67 -28.58 0.22
N TYR A 28 6.16 -29.15 -0.87
CA TYR A 28 5.19 -28.51 -1.75
C TYR A 28 3.93 -27.99 -1.02
N PRO A 29 3.28 -28.78 -0.14
CA PRO A 29 2.10 -28.32 0.60
C PRO A 29 2.36 -27.09 1.48
N TRP A 30 3.59 -26.94 2.01
CA TRP A 30 3.96 -25.79 2.83
C TRP A 30 4.09 -24.52 2.00
N PHE A 31 4.77 -24.61 0.85
CA PHE A 31 4.89 -23.48 -0.07
C PHE A 31 3.54 -23.07 -0.65
N ALA A 32 2.71 -24.04 -1.04
CA ALA A 32 1.34 -23.79 -1.50
C ALA A 32 0.49 -23.13 -0.40
N ALA A 33 0.61 -23.55 0.86
CA ALA A 33 -0.10 -22.93 1.97
C ALA A 33 0.36 -21.49 2.25
N VAL A 34 1.67 -21.21 2.18
CA VAL A 34 2.18 -19.83 2.32
C VAL A 34 1.65 -18.96 1.18
N TYR A 35 1.72 -19.46 -0.06
CA TYR A 35 1.23 -18.75 -1.24
C TYR A 35 -0.27 -18.41 -1.13
N THR A 36 -1.11 -19.40 -0.83
CA THR A 36 -2.56 -19.18 -0.65
C THR A 36 -2.87 -18.20 0.48
N GLY A 37 -2.11 -18.25 1.58
CA GLY A 37 -2.23 -17.29 2.68
C GLY A 37 -1.86 -15.86 2.26
N LEU A 38 -0.77 -15.69 1.51
CA LEU A 38 -0.35 -14.39 1.01
C LEU A 38 -1.36 -13.80 0.03
N VAL A 39 -1.92 -14.63 -0.87
CA VAL A 39 -2.99 -14.22 -1.79
C VAL A 39 -4.18 -13.69 -0.99
N ALA A 40 -4.70 -14.45 -0.03
CA ALA A 40 -5.84 -14.03 0.78
C ALA A 40 -5.56 -12.73 1.57
N ALA A 41 -4.36 -12.60 2.14
CA ALA A 41 -3.93 -11.40 2.87
C ALA A 41 -3.77 -10.17 1.95
N THR A 42 -3.37 -10.37 0.69
CA THR A 42 -3.22 -9.29 -0.30
C THR A 42 -4.57 -8.71 -0.67
N TYR A 43 -5.59 -9.55 -0.90
CA TYR A 43 -6.95 -9.09 -1.15
C TYR A 43 -7.60 -8.47 0.09
N ALA A 44 -7.30 -8.97 1.30
CA ALA A 44 -7.71 -8.30 2.54
C ALA A 44 -7.08 -6.91 2.68
N CYS A 45 -5.78 -6.79 2.38
CA CYS A 45 -5.05 -5.52 2.37
C CYS A 45 -5.64 -4.54 1.34
N LEU A 46 -5.98 -5.01 0.14
CA LEU A 46 -6.68 -4.23 -0.89
C LEU A 46 -8.01 -3.68 -0.35
N LEU A 47 -8.82 -4.55 0.25
CA LEU A 47 -10.13 -4.17 0.80
C LEU A 47 -10.01 -3.15 1.93
N ILE A 48 -9.09 -3.36 2.89
CA ILE A 48 -8.86 -2.42 3.99
C ILE A 48 -8.43 -1.05 3.45
N ASN A 49 -7.49 -1.02 2.50
CA ASN A 49 -7.07 0.24 1.86
C ASN A 49 -8.24 0.93 1.16
N GLY A 50 -9.14 0.17 0.52
CA GLY A 50 -10.31 0.75 -0.14
C GLY A 50 -11.26 1.49 0.82
N PHE A 51 -11.31 1.09 2.09
CA PHE A 51 -12.11 1.78 3.10
C PHE A 51 -11.46 3.03 3.69
N VAL A 52 -10.13 3.19 3.55
CA VAL A 52 -9.41 4.36 4.06
C VAL A 52 -9.90 5.65 3.40
N GLY A 53 -10.25 5.59 2.11
CA GLY A 53 -10.76 6.75 1.37
C GLY A 53 -12.13 7.29 1.83
N PHE A 54 -12.84 6.57 2.71
CA PHE A 54 -14.05 7.07 3.37
C PHE A 54 -13.76 7.80 4.68
N GLN A 55 -12.49 7.89 5.09
CA GLN A 55 -12.03 8.61 6.29
C GLN A 55 -12.73 8.18 7.59
N PHE A 56 -13.14 6.91 7.71
CA PHE A 56 -13.70 6.37 8.97
C PHE A 56 -12.70 6.37 10.13
N ALA A 57 -11.40 6.33 9.81
CA ALA A 57 -10.30 6.45 10.75
C ALA A 57 -9.26 7.42 10.16
N GLU A 58 -8.57 8.17 11.02
CA GLU A 58 -7.48 9.06 10.58
C GLU A 58 -6.39 8.24 9.87
N ASP A 59 -6.23 8.54 8.57
CA ASP A 59 -5.19 7.94 7.74
C ASP A 59 -3.79 8.38 8.21
N GLY A 60 -2.79 7.52 8.02
CA GLY A 60 -1.40 7.79 8.42
C GLY A 60 -1.10 7.68 9.92
N THR A 61 -2.10 7.50 10.80
CA THR A 61 -1.85 7.24 12.21
C THR A 61 -1.13 5.91 12.42
N PRO A 62 -0.21 5.80 13.41
CA PRO A 62 0.49 4.55 13.68
C PRO A 62 -0.50 3.41 14.02
N LEU A 63 -1.62 3.74 14.67
CA LEU A 63 -2.68 2.78 14.96
C LEU A 63 -3.28 2.21 13.68
N SER A 64 -3.65 3.05 12.70
CA SER A 64 -4.19 2.60 11.41
C SER A 64 -3.21 1.69 10.65
N LEU A 65 -1.92 2.07 10.62
CA LEU A 65 -0.88 1.27 9.97
C LEU A 65 -0.67 -0.09 10.65
N TRP A 66 -0.68 -0.14 11.99
CA TRP A 66 -0.57 -1.39 12.73
C TRP A 66 -1.82 -2.25 12.60
N PHE A 67 -3.01 -1.64 12.57
CA PHE A 67 -4.26 -2.35 12.32
C PHE A 67 -4.23 -3.07 10.96
N LEU A 68 -3.83 -2.37 9.91
CA LEU A 68 -3.71 -2.96 8.57
C LEU A 68 -2.74 -4.15 8.56
N ARG A 69 -1.58 -4.02 9.20
CA ARG A 69 -0.56 -5.09 9.30
C ARG A 69 -1.05 -6.30 10.09
N ILE A 70 -1.71 -6.07 11.23
CA ILE A 70 -2.21 -7.16 12.07
C ILE A 70 -3.39 -7.85 11.40
N ALA A 71 -4.33 -7.10 10.81
CA ALA A 71 -5.49 -7.66 10.12
C ALA A 71 -5.07 -8.56 8.95
N SER A 72 -4.13 -8.11 8.13
CA SER A 72 -3.58 -8.91 7.04
C SER A 72 -2.76 -10.11 7.54
N LEU A 73 -2.02 -10.00 8.64
CA LEU A 73 -1.33 -11.13 9.27
C LEU A 73 -2.32 -12.18 9.81
N VAL A 74 -3.43 -11.74 10.40
CA VAL A 74 -4.51 -12.65 10.86
C VAL A 74 -5.13 -13.40 9.69
N VAL A 75 -5.49 -12.69 8.60
CA VAL A 75 -6.03 -13.33 7.39
C VAL A 75 -5.02 -14.30 6.76
N PHE A 76 -3.74 -13.94 6.74
CA PHE A 76 -2.65 -14.82 6.32
C PHE A 76 -2.63 -16.09 7.18
N GLY A 77 -2.63 -15.96 8.51
CA GLY A 77 -2.54 -17.09 9.44
C GLY A 77 -3.74 -18.03 9.35
N VAL A 78 -4.95 -17.49 9.26
CA VAL A 78 -6.18 -18.29 9.08
C VAL A 78 -6.13 -19.05 7.75
N SER A 79 -5.75 -18.36 6.68
CA SER A 79 -5.72 -18.95 5.34
C SER A 79 -4.63 -20.03 5.21
N PHE A 80 -3.45 -19.76 5.78
CA PHE A 80 -2.37 -20.73 5.89
C PHE A 80 -2.78 -21.99 6.66
N PHE A 81 -3.46 -21.81 7.80
CA PHE A 81 -3.95 -22.92 8.60
C PHE A 81 -4.95 -23.79 7.83
N VAL A 82 -5.92 -23.17 7.15
CA VAL A 82 -6.91 -23.91 6.36
C VAL A 82 -6.26 -24.66 5.19
N ALA A 83 -5.27 -24.05 4.53
CA ALA A 83 -4.53 -24.71 3.45
C ALA A 83 -3.76 -25.94 3.96
N ILE A 84 -2.99 -25.80 5.04
CA ILE A 84 -2.25 -26.94 5.64
C ILE A 84 -3.21 -28.02 6.16
N ALA A 85 -4.30 -27.62 6.82
CA ALA A 85 -5.30 -28.55 7.33
C ALA A 85 -5.93 -29.37 6.19
N THR A 86 -6.16 -28.76 5.03
CA THR A 86 -6.67 -29.43 3.83
C THR A 86 -5.64 -30.42 3.26
N PHE A 87 -4.36 -30.04 3.16
CA PHE A 87 -3.31 -30.94 2.67
C PHE A 87 -3.05 -32.14 3.60
N LYS A 88 -3.07 -31.93 4.93
CA LYS A 88 -2.75 -32.96 5.92
C LYS A 88 -3.97 -33.74 6.44
N LYS A 89 -5.18 -33.45 5.96
CA LYS A 89 -6.46 -33.96 6.48
C LYS A 89 -6.65 -33.76 7.99
N ILE A 90 -6.35 -32.58 8.47
CA ILE A 90 -6.50 -32.23 9.88
C ILE A 90 -7.83 -31.50 10.07
N ALA A 91 -8.47 -31.64 11.24
CA ALA A 91 -9.67 -30.89 11.62
C ALA A 91 -10.90 -31.07 10.69
N GLY A 92 -11.06 -32.24 10.07
CA GLY A 92 -12.23 -32.56 9.23
C GLY A 92 -12.14 -32.03 7.80
N PHE A 93 -11.03 -31.39 7.42
CA PHE A 93 -10.75 -31.03 6.03
C PHE A 93 -10.27 -32.27 5.25
N ASP A 94 -10.72 -32.40 4.00
CA ASP A 94 -10.32 -33.48 3.11
C ASP A 94 -9.88 -32.91 1.76
N TYR A 95 -8.77 -33.40 1.24
CA TYR A 95 -8.29 -33.04 -0.09
C TYR A 95 -9.23 -33.50 -1.21
N ALA A 96 -10.09 -34.49 -0.95
CA ALA A 96 -11.12 -34.93 -1.90
C ALA A 96 -12.29 -33.93 -2.04
N LYS A 97 -12.52 -33.09 -1.03
CA LYS A 97 -13.57 -32.05 -1.02
C LYS A 97 -13.02 -30.76 -0.43
N PRO A 98 -12.13 -30.04 -1.16
CA PRO A 98 -11.40 -28.90 -0.64
C PRO A 98 -12.25 -27.62 -0.61
N ILE A 99 -13.41 -27.67 0.04
CA ILE A 99 -14.37 -26.54 0.11
C ILE A 99 -13.73 -25.33 0.81
N GLY A 100 -12.98 -25.55 1.90
CA GLY A 100 -12.28 -24.46 2.60
C GLY A 100 -11.26 -23.75 1.71
N LEU A 101 -10.51 -24.52 0.93
CA LEU A 101 -9.52 -23.97 0.00
C LEU A 101 -10.21 -23.20 -1.15
N TRP A 102 -11.33 -23.72 -1.66
CA TRP A 102 -12.14 -23.03 -2.67
C TRP A 102 -12.65 -21.67 -2.17
N ILE A 103 -13.15 -21.61 -0.94
CA ILE A 103 -13.62 -20.35 -0.34
C ILE A 103 -12.49 -19.33 -0.26
N ILE A 104 -11.32 -19.73 0.25
CA ILE A 104 -10.21 -18.81 0.52
C ILE A 104 -9.50 -18.37 -0.76
N TYR A 105 -9.34 -19.28 -1.72
CA TYR A 105 -8.54 -19.02 -2.91
C TYR A 105 -9.35 -18.41 -4.06
N ILE A 106 -10.66 -18.69 -4.12
CA ILE A 106 -11.52 -18.20 -5.21
C ILE A 106 -12.54 -17.20 -4.68
N LEU A 107 -13.39 -17.60 -3.74
CA LEU A 107 -14.53 -16.77 -3.32
C LEU A 107 -14.09 -15.50 -2.57
N TRP A 108 -13.13 -15.62 -1.65
CA TRP A 108 -12.64 -14.49 -0.85
C TRP A 108 -11.99 -13.39 -1.71
N PRO A 109 -11.03 -13.68 -2.61
CA PRO A 109 -10.50 -12.71 -3.56
C PRO A 109 -11.56 -12.05 -4.42
N LEU A 110 -12.53 -12.83 -4.93
CA LEU A 110 -13.62 -12.31 -5.76
C LEU A 110 -14.46 -11.30 -4.98
N ILE A 111 -14.89 -11.64 -3.75
CA ILE A 111 -15.68 -10.76 -2.89
C ILE A 111 -14.88 -9.50 -2.57
N CYS A 112 -13.61 -9.64 -2.17
CA CYS A 112 -12.76 -8.50 -1.85
C CYS A 112 -12.59 -7.55 -3.04
N ALA A 113 -12.34 -8.09 -4.23
CA ALA A 113 -12.22 -7.32 -5.45
C ALA A 113 -13.53 -6.59 -5.78
N VAL A 114 -14.67 -7.28 -5.77
CA VAL A 114 -15.98 -6.66 -6.08
C VAL A 114 -16.34 -5.56 -5.06
N VAL A 115 -16.16 -5.82 -3.77
CA VAL A 115 -16.41 -4.82 -2.72
C VAL A 115 -15.49 -3.62 -2.89
N TYR A 116 -14.19 -3.86 -3.14
CA TYR A 116 -13.23 -2.81 -3.43
C TYR A 116 -13.69 -1.98 -4.64
N MET A 117 -14.02 -2.63 -5.75
CA MET A 117 -14.46 -1.96 -6.98
C MET A 117 -15.68 -1.06 -6.77
N ILE A 118 -16.72 -1.58 -6.09
CA ILE A 118 -17.93 -0.81 -5.80
C ILE A 118 -17.60 0.36 -4.86
N SER A 119 -16.80 0.12 -3.82
CA SER A 119 -16.43 1.14 -2.85
C SER A 119 -15.65 2.29 -3.51
N GLN A 120 -14.69 2.00 -4.38
CA GLN A 120 -13.91 3.02 -5.08
C GLN A 120 -14.78 3.80 -6.08
N LEU A 121 -15.72 3.13 -6.74
CA LEU A 121 -16.66 3.79 -7.64
C LEU A 121 -17.56 4.77 -6.89
N ILE A 122 -18.07 4.38 -5.70
CA ILE A 122 -18.86 5.26 -4.83
C ILE A 122 -18.04 6.47 -4.38
N LEU A 123 -16.80 6.24 -3.94
CA LEU A 123 -15.89 7.29 -3.49
C LEU A 123 -15.65 8.31 -4.61
N VAL A 124 -15.28 7.85 -5.81
CA VAL A 124 -15.07 8.76 -6.93
C VAL A 124 -16.35 9.53 -7.25
N PHE A 125 -17.52 8.87 -7.34
CA PHE A 125 -18.77 9.56 -7.67
C PHE A 125 -19.21 10.61 -6.64
N ARG A 126 -19.02 10.32 -5.35
CA ARG A 126 -19.53 11.14 -4.24
C ARG A 126 -18.56 12.21 -3.76
N THR A 127 -17.25 11.95 -3.84
CA THR A 127 -16.24 12.75 -3.16
C THR A 127 -15.35 13.53 -4.13
N LEU A 128 -14.97 12.94 -5.27
CA LEU A 128 -14.03 13.58 -6.20
C LEU A 128 -14.74 14.42 -7.27
N GLU A 129 -14.16 15.58 -7.56
CA GLU A 129 -14.56 16.45 -8.67
C GLU A 129 -13.97 15.96 -10.00
N ASP A 130 -12.73 15.45 -10.01
CA ASP A 130 -12.13 14.84 -11.19
C ASP A 130 -12.67 13.42 -11.43
N ARG A 131 -13.11 13.17 -12.66
CA ARG A 131 -13.68 11.90 -13.13
C ARG A 131 -12.67 11.05 -13.89
N TRP A 132 -11.46 11.54 -14.13
CA TRP A 132 -10.39 10.78 -14.80
C TRP A 132 -10.06 9.43 -14.12
N PRO A 133 -10.04 9.31 -12.77
CA PRO A 133 -9.79 8.03 -12.08
C PRO A 133 -10.81 6.92 -12.39
N ILE A 134 -12.01 7.25 -12.90
CA ILE A 134 -13.02 6.27 -13.31
C ILE A 134 -12.48 5.38 -14.43
N GLY A 135 -11.70 5.94 -15.35
CA GLY A 135 -11.07 5.17 -16.42
C GLY A 135 -10.17 4.07 -15.88
N ASP A 136 -9.33 4.40 -14.90
CA ASP A 136 -8.38 3.43 -14.30
C ASP A 136 -9.13 2.30 -13.57
N ILE A 137 -10.22 2.62 -12.87
CA ILE A 137 -11.12 1.65 -12.24
C ILE A 137 -11.73 0.69 -13.29
N ILE A 138 -12.26 1.22 -14.39
CA ILE A 138 -12.90 0.40 -15.44
C ILE A 138 -11.86 -0.50 -16.12
N PHE A 139 -10.72 0.05 -16.53
CA PHE A 139 -9.66 -0.74 -17.17
C PHE A 139 -9.09 -1.79 -16.22
N GLY A 140 -8.86 -1.45 -14.95
CA GLY A 140 -8.41 -2.40 -13.94
C GLY A 140 -9.38 -3.58 -13.76
N THR A 141 -10.68 -3.30 -13.73
CA THR A 141 -11.75 -4.33 -13.63
C THR A 141 -11.82 -5.18 -14.87
N ALA A 142 -11.71 -4.57 -16.05
CA ALA A 142 -11.74 -5.28 -17.32
C ALA A 142 -10.58 -6.27 -17.41
N PHE A 143 -9.34 -5.84 -17.10
CA PHE A 143 -8.18 -6.73 -17.09
C PHE A 143 -8.32 -7.84 -16.04
N PHE A 144 -8.82 -7.54 -14.84
CA PHE A 144 -9.09 -8.56 -13.83
C PHE A 144 -10.11 -9.60 -14.32
N THR A 145 -11.22 -9.15 -14.90
CA THR A 145 -12.28 -10.04 -15.40
C THR A 145 -11.78 -10.90 -16.56
N ILE A 146 -11.04 -10.30 -17.50
CA ILE A 146 -10.42 -11.01 -18.61
C ILE A 146 -9.43 -12.05 -18.08
N ALA A 147 -8.63 -11.73 -17.06
CA ALA A 147 -7.72 -12.71 -16.44
C ALA A 147 -8.49 -13.93 -15.91
N GLN A 148 -9.55 -13.73 -15.13
CA GLN A 148 -10.36 -14.83 -14.59
C GLN A 148 -10.99 -15.67 -15.71
N VAL A 149 -11.53 -15.02 -16.75
CA VAL A 149 -12.15 -15.73 -17.89
C VAL A 149 -11.13 -16.55 -18.67
N ILE A 150 -9.93 -16.01 -18.90
CA ILE A 150 -8.84 -16.75 -19.58
C ILE A 150 -8.46 -17.99 -18.77
N LEU A 151 -8.27 -17.84 -17.45
CA LEU A 151 -7.85 -18.95 -16.59
C LEU A 151 -8.92 -20.05 -16.50
N PHE A 152 -10.18 -19.70 -16.27
CA PHE A 152 -11.23 -20.69 -16.01
C PHE A 152 -11.90 -21.26 -17.27
N ALA A 153 -12.04 -20.46 -18.34
CA ALA A 153 -12.76 -20.90 -19.54
C ALA A 153 -11.82 -21.29 -20.69
N PHE A 154 -10.70 -20.58 -20.87
CA PHE A 154 -9.89 -20.71 -22.09
C PHE A 154 -8.52 -21.35 -21.88
N SER A 155 -8.08 -21.64 -20.64
CA SER A 155 -6.71 -22.11 -20.39
C SER A 155 -6.34 -23.34 -21.21
N VAL A 156 -7.20 -24.38 -21.21
CA VAL A 156 -6.96 -25.62 -21.97
C VAL A 156 -6.98 -25.34 -23.47
N THR A 157 -7.94 -24.54 -23.96
CA THR A 157 -8.04 -24.21 -25.39
C THR A 157 -6.81 -23.47 -25.91
N ILE A 158 -6.20 -22.60 -25.09
CA ILE A 158 -4.97 -21.87 -25.42
C ILE A 158 -3.78 -22.82 -25.41
N CYS A 159 -3.68 -23.69 -24.40
CA CYS A 159 -2.61 -24.68 -24.30
C CYS A 159 -2.58 -25.61 -25.52
N ASP A 160 -3.74 -26.09 -25.97
CA ASP A 160 -3.87 -26.92 -27.17
C ASP A 160 -3.54 -26.15 -28.46
N ALA A 161 -3.99 -24.89 -28.57
CA ALA A 161 -3.76 -24.06 -29.75
C ALA A 161 -2.27 -23.72 -29.97
N ILE A 162 -1.50 -23.56 -28.90
CA ILE A 162 -0.07 -23.19 -28.94
C ILE A 162 0.84 -24.42 -28.74
N LYS A 163 0.32 -25.65 -28.97
CA LYS A 163 1.11 -26.90 -28.87
C LYS A 163 1.88 -27.04 -27.55
N HIS A 164 1.26 -26.66 -26.43
CA HIS A 164 1.84 -26.78 -25.09
C HIS A 164 3.14 -25.96 -24.85
N TYR A 165 3.43 -24.95 -25.67
CA TYR A 165 4.52 -24.01 -25.40
C TYR A 165 4.14 -22.94 -24.36
N ILE A 166 2.88 -22.52 -24.35
CA ILE A 166 2.34 -21.48 -23.45
C ILE A 166 0.98 -21.98 -22.94
N ASP A 167 0.75 -21.82 -21.64
CA ASP A 167 -0.53 -22.11 -20.98
C ASP A 167 -1.29 -20.82 -20.64
N GLY A 168 -2.59 -20.92 -20.39
CA GLY A 168 -3.45 -19.82 -19.96
C GLY A 168 -2.96 -19.11 -18.69
N LEU A 169 -2.17 -19.78 -17.84
CA LEU A 169 -1.51 -19.16 -16.68
C LEU A 169 -0.61 -17.97 -17.05
N PHE A 170 0.07 -18.00 -18.21
CA PHE A 170 0.89 -16.89 -18.67
C PHE A 170 0.05 -15.65 -19.01
N PHE A 171 -1.06 -15.84 -19.73
CA PHE A 171 -1.96 -14.73 -20.07
C PHE A 171 -2.74 -14.23 -18.84
N PHE A 172 -3.08 -15.14 -17.92
CA PHE A 172 -3.66 -14.80 -16.63
C PHE A 172 -2.74 -13.88 -15.83
N THR A 173 -1.48 -14.26 -15.64
CA THR A 173 -0.50 -13.46 -14.88
C THR A 173 -0.24 -12.11 -15.54
N LEU A 174 -0.15 -12.04 -16.88
CA LEU A 174 -0.04 -10.79 -17.61
C LEU A 174 -1.25 -9.87 -17.37
N CYS A 175 -2.47 -10.37 -17.54
CA CYS A 175 -3.68 -9.57 -17.30
C CYS A 175 -3.83 -9.16 -15.83
N MET A 176 -3.44 -10.01 -14.88
CA MET A 176 -3.38 -9.67 -13.45
C MET A 176 -2.38 -8.55 -13.18
N LEU A 177 -1.19 -8.59 -13.78
CA LEU A 177 -0.19 -7.53 -13.67
C LEU A 177 -0.73 -6.20 -14.21
N LEU A 178 -1.37 -6.21 -15.39
CA LEU A 178 -2.01 -5.01 -15.94
C LEU A 178 -3.11 -4.47 -15.03
N SER A 179 -3.89 -5.33 -14.40
CA SER A 179 -4.90 -4.93 -13.40
C SER A 179 -4.24 -4.25 -12.19
N VAL A 180 -3.17 -4.83 -11.65
CA VAL A 180 -2.39 -4.25 -10.53
C VAL A 180 -1.76 -2.91 -10.91
N MET A 181 -1.29 -2.75 -12.15
CA MET A 181 -0.80 -1.47 -12.65
C MET A 181 -1.90 -0.40 -12.69
N MET A 182 -3.13 -0.77 -13.06
CA MET A 182 -4.26 0.16 -13.02
C MET A 182 -4.65 0.53 -11.58
N VAL A 183 -4.52 -0.39 -10.61
CA VAL A 183 -4.68 -0.06 -9.18
C VAL A 183 -3.64 0.96 -8.71
N TYR A 184 -2.37 0.77 -9.10
CA TYR A 184 -1.32 1.76 -8.83
C TYR A 184 -1.64 3.12 -9.44
N LYS A 185 -2.02 3.14 -10.72
CA LYS A 185 -2.34 4.38 -11.43
C LYS A 185 -3.54 5.09 -10.82
N TYR A 186 -4.55 4.34 -10.39
CA TYR A 186 -5.69 4.86 -9.65
C TYR A 186 -5.27 5.52 -8.33
N TRP A 187 -4.43 4.86 -7.52
CA TRP A 187 -3.93 5.43 -6.26
C TRP A 187 -3.07 6.68 -6.47
N ASP A 188 -2.24 6.69 -7.51
CA ASP A 188 -1.46 7.88 -7.90
C ASP A 188 -2.38 9.02 -8.38
N SER A 189 -3.48 8.70 -9.06
CA SER A 189 -4.44 9.70 -9.54
C SER A 189 -5.15 10.44 -8.41
N ILE A 190 -5.60 9.74 -7.37
CA ILE A 190 -6.35 10.31 -6.23
C ILE A 190 -5.47 10.98 -5.16
N THR A 191 -4.14 10.89 -5.27
CA THR A 191 -3.19 11.48 -4.30
C THR A 191 -2.35 12.61 -4.90
N LYS A 192 -2.54 12.94 -6.18
CA LYS A 192 -1.82 14.04 -6.86
C LYS A 192 -2.19 15.41 -6.29
N GLU A 193 -3.48 15.64 -6.02
CA GLU A 193 -3.94 16.85 -5.34
C GLU A 193 -3.31 17.06 -3.94
N ASP A 194 -2.96 16.01 -3.19
CA ASP A 194 -2.35 16.17 -1.86
C ASP A 194 -0.86 16.56 -1.90
N LEU A 195 -0.15 16.24 -2.98
CA LEU A 195 1.29 16.49 -3.10
C LEU A 195 1.62 17.89 -3.63
N GLU A 196 0.74 18.52 -4.42
CA GLU A 196 0.95 19.88 -4.93
C GLU A 196 0.84 20.95 -3.85
N PHE A 197 0.14 20.68 -2.74
CA PHE A 197 0.10 21.55 -1.56
C PHE A 197 1.21 21.28 -0.53
N SER A 198 2.00 20.20 -0.69
CA SER A 198 3.15 19.89 0.16
C SER A 198 4.50 20.40 -0.37
N VAL A 199 4.55 20.94 -1.60
CA VAL A 199 5.74 21.66 -2.08
C VAL A 199 5.74 23.08 -1.52
N GLY A 200 6.06 23.20 -0.23
CA GLY A 200 6.64 24.39 0.40
C GLY A 200 5.83 25.68 0.35
N SER A 201 5.18 26.01 1.48
CA SER A 201 4.98 27.41 1.93
C SER A 201 6.30 28.16 2.23
N LYS A 202 7.40 27.80 1.57
CA LYS A 202 8.52 28.70 1.39
C LYS A 202 8.35 29.30 0.00
N ALA A 203 7.52 30.35 -0.05
CA ALA A 203 7.58 31.33 -1.13
C ALA A 203 9.04 31.54 -1.48
N THR A 204 9.37 31.31 -2.75
CA THR A 204 10.71 31.48 -3.28
C THR A 204 11.22 32.87 -2.90
N VAL A 205 12.23 32.91 -2.03
CA VAL A 205 13.01 34.09 -1.68
C VAL A 205 13.83 34.50 -2.90
N TRP A 206 13.17 35.02 -3.93
CA TRP A 206 13.80 35.77 -5.01
C TRP A 206 13.73 37.27 -4.75
N GLU A 207 13.56 37.69 -3.49
CA GLU A 207 13.94 39.04 -3.12
C GLU A 207 15.45 39.16 -3.18
N VAL A 208 15.93 39.58 -4.34
CA VAL A 208 17.25 40.18 -4.50
C VAL A 208 17.25 41.44 -3.64
N LYS A 209 17.69 41.33 -2.39
CA LYS A 209 18.04 42.47 -1.55
C LYS A 209 19.38 43.01 -2.04
N ASP A 210 19.35 43.76 -3.14
CA ASP A 210 20.52 44.51 -3.58
C ASP A 210 20.70 45.74 -2.65
N PRO A 211 21.72 45.78 -1.78
CA PRO A 211 21.88 46.85 -0.81
C PRO A 211 22.23 48.21 -1.47
N LEU A 212 22.56 48.22 -2.76
CA LEU A 212 22.98 49.41 -3.49
C LEU A 212 21.81 50.29 -4.00
N LEU A 213 20.58 49.78 -4.02
CA LEU A 213 19.38 50.59 -4.30
C LEU A 213 18.83 51.29 -3.06
N ALA A 214 19.31 50.98 -1.85
CA ALA A 214 19.01 51.69 -0.61
C ALA A 214 19.86 52.96 -0.44
N GLY A 215 20.25 53.59 -1.56
CA GLY A 215 21.12 54.76 -1.62
C GLY A 215 20.36 56.05 -1.32
N GLY A 216 20.40 56.46 -0.06
CA GLY A 216 20.54 57.86 0.34
C GLY A 216 19.34 58.79 0.12
N SER A 217 18.45 58.90 1.09
CA SER A 217 18.03 60.21 1.58
C SER A 217 17.23 60.07 2.87
N SER A 218 17.62 60.93 3.81
CA SER A 218 17.02 61.22 5.10
C SER A 218 15.49 61.34 5.06
N GLY A 219 14.81 60.50 5.83
CA GLY A 219 13.39 60.66 6.10
C GLY A 219 12.83 59.41 6.75
N ALA A 220 12.49 59.52 8.03
CA ALA A 220 11.87 58.50 8.86
C ALA A 220 10.89 57.58 8.11
N LEU A 221 11.22 56.29 8.02
CA LEU A 221 10.23 55.22 7.94
C LEU A 221 10.63 54.16 8.95
N ASP A 222 9.90 54.22 10.07
CA ASP A 222 9.83 53.25 11.13
C ASP A 222 9.37 51.91 10.54
N TYR A 223 10.28 50.93 10.48
CA TYR A 223 9.93 49.51 10.32
C TYR A 223 10.40 48.76 11.56
N SER A 224 9.94 49.26 12.71
CA SER A 224 9.70 48.44 13.88
C SER A 224 8.31 47.81 13.71
N GLU A 225 8.15 46.51 13.99
CA GLU A 225 6.86 45.86 14.38
C GLU A 225 6.12 44.86 13.46
N GLU A 226 6.67 44.29 12.38
CA GLU A 226 5.92 43.21 11.66
C GLU A 226 6.46 41.77 11.75
N ASP A 227 7.65 41.54 12.33
CA ASP A 227 8.22 40.17 12.43
C ASP A 227 8.16 39.52 13.83
N THR A 228 7.41 40.10 14.78
CA THR A 228 7.37 39.56 16.16
C THR A 228 6.13 38.70 16.47
N ASN A 229 5.15 38.61 15.56
CA ASN A 229 3.84 38.03 15.89
C ASN A 229 3.57 36.59 15.40
N SER A 230 4.59 35.87 14.91
CA SER A 230 4.46 34.47 14.49
C SER A 230 5.28 33.48 15.33
N ASN A 231 5.78 33.90 16.50
CA ASN A 231 6.61 33.03 17.35
C ASN A 231 6.23 33.03 18.85
N TYR A 232 4.93 33.11 19.17
CA TYR A 232 4.42 32.97 20.55
C TYR A 232 4.01 31.53 20.90
N HIS A 233 4.98 30.62 20.79
CA HIS A 233 5.34 29.66 21.84
C HIS A 233 6.75 29.17 21.51
N GLY A 234 7.74 29.91 22.00
CA GLY A 234 9.16 29.70 21.71
C GLY A 234 9.61 28.25 21.99
N GLY A 235 9.83 27.50 20.92
CA GLY A 235 10.43 26.17 20.96
C GLY A 235 10.98 25.81 19.58
N ALA A 236 12.29 25.58 19.48
CA ALA A 236 12.89 25.02 18.27
C ALA A 236 12.29 23.64 17.97
N PRO A 237 12.00 23.30 16.70
CA PRO A 237 11.40 22.01 16.36
C PRO A 237 12.36 20.87 16.72
N GLY A 238 11.84 19.85 17.41
CA GLY A 238 12.58 18.64 17.73
C GLY A 238 12.90 17.84 16.47
N SER A 239 14.14 17.35 16.37
CA SER A 239 14.56 16.42 15.32
C SER A 239 13.87 15.06 15.46
N LEU A 240 13.42 14.49 14.34
CA LEU A 240 12.67 13.23 14.24
C LEU A 240 13.55 11.96 14.26
N VAL A 241 14.84 12.07 14.57
CA VAL A 241 15.74 10.91 14.72
C VAL A 241 16.47 11.01 16.05
N GLY A 242 16.09 10.14 17.00
CA GLY A 242 16.70 10.04 18.33
C GLY A 242 16.30 11.18 19.25
N GLY A 243 15.11 11.10 19.84
CA GLY A 243 14.55 12.14 20.70
C GLY A 243 15.40 12.43 21.94
N VAL A 244 16.29 13.42 21.85
CA VAL A 244 16.80 14.24 22.97
C VAL A 244 17.16 15.62 22.40
N GLY A 245 16.51 16.68 22.91
CA GLY A 245 16.78 18.06 22.51
C GLY A 245 18.11 18.58 23.07
N GLY A 246 18.84 19.36 22.28
CA GLY A 246 20.19 19.87 22.58
C GLY A 246 20.35 20.74 23.85
N LYS A 247 19.26 21.06 24.56
CA LYS A 247 19.34 21.74 25.88
C LYS A 247 19.73 20.80 27.03
N GLN A 248 19.62 19.49 26.86
CA GLN A 248 19.89 18.54 27.95
C GLN A 248 21.40 18.29 28.18
N TYR A 249 22.26 18.63 27.21
CA TYR A 249 23.72 18.49 27.34
C TYR A 249 24.40 19.64 28.10
N TYR A 250 23.82 20.83 28.12
CA TYR A 250 24.46 22.02 28.70
C TYR A 250 24.13 22.26 30.19
N GLN A 251 23.20 21.50 30.77
CA GLN A 251 22.71 21.77 32.13
C GLN A 251 23.22 20.77 33.19
N SER A 252 24.06 19.79 32.82
CA SER A 252 24.50 18.72 33.73
C SER A 252 26.01 18.71 34.05
N GLN A 253 26.73 19.83 33.88
CA GLN A 253 28.14 19.86 34.27
C GLN A 253 28.61 21.23 34.79
N ALA A 254 28.55 21.41 36.12
CA ALA A 254 29.61 22.07 36.91
C ALA A 254 29.36 21.91 38.42
N PRO A 255 30.14 21.07 39.12
CA PRO A 255 30.37 21.19 40.55
C PRO A 255 31.60 22.09 40.79
N GLY A 256 31.59 22.97 41.80
CA GLY A 256 32.79 23.74 42.11
C GLY A 256 32.64 24.67 43.31
N ALA A 257 33.40 24.38 44.36
CA ALA A 257 33.38 25.01 45.66
C ALA A 257 34.18 26.33 45.75
N ARG A 258 33.83 27.14 46.77
CA ARG A 258 34.60 28.09 47.62
C ARG A 258 35.98 28.58 47.14
N TYR A 259 36.30 29.87 47.33
CA TYR A 259 37.37 30.37 48.24
C TYR A 259 37.40 31.92 48.27
N ALA A 260 37.84 32.43 49.44
CA ALA A 260 38.15 33.80 49.87
C ALA A 260 36.96 34.71 50.24
#